data_AF-A0A4S2H513-F1
#
_entry.id   AF-A0A4S2H513-F1
#
_cell.length_a   1.000
_cell.length_b   1.000
_cell.length_c   1.000
_cell.angle_alpha   90.00
_cell.angle_beta   90.00
_cell.angle_gamma   90.00
#
_symmetry.space_group_name_H-M   'P 1'
#
loop_
_entity.id
_entity.type
_entity.pdbx_description
1 polymer ?
#
loop_
_entity_poly.entity_id
_entity_poly.type
_entity_poly.pdbx_seq_one_letter_code
_entity_poly.pdbx_strand_id
1 'polypeptide(L)'
;MHQILTDELAMEASRWSHVLHVDLPEIAGRERLVEHVDRYVQLYLQAFPPLKARHARLGPAVFALDAEAMSAPALDAVRSDLASRIFAEEEAWRVRIEPQPGAHQAAYEPYREPGTHERARESAGPAQESGEGDVASELARFREDMRAIAGTLTGHEALRESVERFRGEIDELCEAFSERVTHAAHAIEHAARRVEASAAMIPDPDRLELVLTRNEASAAILERGVRQSLSLLLQAVETMAEKGALPRRDRLSGPDEERRAG
;
A
#
# COMPACT_ATOMS: atom_id res chain seq x y z
N MET A 1 -24.12 12.98 -13.90
CA MET A 1 -23.96 12.35 -12.56
C MET A 1 -22.50 12.20 -12.10
N HIS A 2 -21.50 12.81 -12.76
CA HIS A 2 -20.10 12.76 -12.31
C HIS A 2 -19.70 13.86 -11.30
N GLN A 3 -20.49 14.92 -11.16
CA GLN A 3 -20.10 16.13 -10.42
C GLN A 3 -20.24 16.00 -8.89
N ILE A 4 -21.16 15.15 -8.39
CA ILE A 4 -21.42 15.01 -6.95
C ILE A 4 -20.30 14.20 -6.26
N LEU A 5 -19.76 13.18 -6.94
CA LEU A 5 -18.63 12.39 -6.43
C LEU A 5 -17.34 13.22 -6.34
N THR A 6 -17.16 14.21 -7.22
CA THR A 6 -15.99 15.10 -7.19
C THR A 6 -16.06 16.09 -6.03
N ASP A 7 -17.27 16.52 -5.63
CA ASP A 7 -17.48 17.47 -4.52
C ASP A 7 -17.33 16.80 -3.13
N GLU A 8 -17.78 15.54 -2.96
CA GLU A 8 -17.53 14.78 -1.72
C GLU A 8 -16.04 14.47 -1.55
N LEU A 9 -15.34 14.08 -2.63
CA LEU A 9 -13.88 13.87 -2.62
C LEU A 9 -13.13 15.18 -2.35
N ALA A 10 -13.62 16.33 -2.84
CA ALA A 10 -13.02 17.63 -2.58
C ALA A 10 -13.24 18.12 -1.14
N MET A 11 -14.38 17.79 -0.51
CA MET A 11 -14.62 18.09 0.91
C MET A 11 -13.74 17.22 1.84
N GLU A 12 -13.53 15.95 1.51
CA GLU A 12 -12.62 15.07 2.26
C GLU A 12 -11.14 15.43 2.05
N ALA A 13 -10.80 16.03 0.91
CA ALA A 13 -9.43 16.47 0.60
C ALA A 13 -8.87 17.49 1.60
N SER A 14 -9.72 18.22 2.32
CA SER A 14 -9.29 19.18 3.36
C SER A 14 -8.83 18.53 4.67
N ARG A 15 -9.06 17.23 4.85
CA ARG A 15 -8.72 16.50 6.09
C ARG A 15 -7.35 15.84 6.05
N TRP A 16 -6.79 15.61 4.87
CA TRP A 16 -5.53 14.91 4.72
C TRP A 16 -4.38 15.92 4.70
N SER A 17 -3.29 15.62 5.42
CA SER A 17 -2.15 16.54 5.52
C SER A 17 -1.04 16.19 4.54
N HIS A 18 -0.95 14.92 4.13
CA HIS A 18 0.09 14.41 3.24
C HIS A 18 -0.48 13.46 2.19
N VAL A 19 0.23 13.32 1.08
CA VAL A 19 -0.05 12.35 0.02
C VAL A 19 1.17 11.46 -0.16
N LEU A 20 0.93 10.15 -0.10
CA LEU A 20 1.89 9.10 -0.42
C LEU A 20 1.73 8.72 -1.90
N HIS A 21 2.83 8.82 -2.64
CA HIS A 21 2.95 8.41 -4.03
C HIS A 21 3.93 7.24 -4.15
N VAL A 22 3.54 6.20 -4.88
CA VAL A 22 4.42 5.08 -5.23
C VAL A 22 4.54 5.02 -6.76
N ASP A 23 5.69 5.42 -7.28
CA ASP A 23 5.95 5.48 -8.72
C ASP A 23 6.40 4.13 -9.27
N LEU A 24 5.48 3.43 -9.94
CA LEU A 24 5.71 2.09 -10.48
C LEU A 24 6.26 2.13 -11.91
N PRO A 25 7.24 1.27 -12.24
CA PRO A 25 7.85 1.24 -13.57
C PRO A 25 6.82 0.86 -14.65
N GLU A 26 7.02 1.39 -15.85
CA GLU A 26 6.17 1.09 -17.01
C GLU A 26 6.57 -0.24 -17.64
N ILE A 27 5.96 -1.32 -17.14
CA ILE A 27 6.17 -2.69 -17.62
C ILE A 27 4.87 -3.33 -18.11
N ALA A 28 4.99 -4.38 -18.92
CA ALA A 28 3.83 -5.20 -19.29
C ALA A 28 3.19 -5.79 -18.02
N GLY A 29 1.86 -5.64 -17.90
CA GLY A 29 1.13 -6.08 -16.70
C GLY A 29 1.14 -5.07 -15.53
N ARG A 30 1.52 -3.80 -15.77
CA ARG A 30 1.50 -2.71 -14.78
C ARG A 30 0.22 -2.65 -13.95
N GLU A 31 -0.94 -2.88 -14.55
CA GLU A 31 -2.23 -2.84 -13.85
C GLU A 31 -2.30 -3.87 -12.71
N ARG A 32 -1.83 -5.10 -12.94
CA ARG A 32 -1.77 -6.13 -11.90
C ARG A 32 -0.75 -5.78 -10.82
N LEU A 33 0.38 -5.19 -11.20
CA LEU A 33 1.39 -4.75 -10.24
C LEU A 33 0.83 -3.64 -9.35
N VAL A 34 0.15 -2.65 -9.94
CA VAL A 34 -0.55 -1.57 -9.24
C VAL A 34 -1.53 -2.15 -8.23
N GLU A 35 -2.37 -3.12 -8.60
CA GLU A 35 -3.32 -3.74 -7.66
C GLU A 35 -2.64 -4.43 -6.48
N HIS A 36 -1.53 -5.15 -6.73
CA HIS A 36 -0.78 -5.82 -5.67
C HIS A 36 -0.10 -4.81 -4.74
N VAL A 37 0.51 -3.76 -5.31
CA VAL A 37 1.15 -2.68 -4.56
C VAL A 37 0.12 -1.90 -3.75
N ASP A 38 -1.04 -1.59 -4.32
CA ASP A 38 -2.12 -0.91 -3.61
C ASP A 38 -2.60 -1.72 -2.40
N ARG A 39 -2.84 -3.02 -2.61
CA ARG A 39 -3.25 -3.92 -1.52
C ARG A 39 -2.17 -4.01 -0.44
N TYR A 40 -0.90 -4.09 -0.85
CA TYR A 40 0.22 -4.13 0.08
C TYR A 40 0.33 -2.84 0.90
N VAL A 41 0.31 -1.68 0.26
CA VAL A 41 0.40 -0.36 0.92
C VAL A 41 -0.78 -0.17 1.87
N GLN A 42 -1.99 -0.56 1.47
CA GLN A 42 -3.16 -0.51 2.34
C GLN A 42 -2.99 -1.37 3.60
N LEU A 43 -2.54 -2.62 3.47
CA LEU A 43 -2.28 -3.49 4.61
C LEU A 43 -1.15 -2.95 5.51
N TYR A 44 -0.11 -2.40 4.91
CA TYR A 44 1.00 -1.77 5.62
C TYR A 44 0.51 -0.58 6.47
N LEU A 45 -0.25 0.34 5.88
CA LEU A 45 -0.80 1.50 6.58
C LEU A 45 -1.78 1.09 7.70
N GLN A 46 -2.55 0.00 7.52
CA GLN A 46 -3.42 -0.57 8.56
C GLN A 46 -2.64 -1.22 9.72
N ALA A 47 -1.43 -1.71 9.46
CA ALA A 47 -0.56 -2.27 10.48
C ALA A 47 0.19 -1.18 11.27
N PHE A 48 0.37 0.00 10.70
CA PHE A 48 1.09 1.12 11.31
C PHE A 48 0.17 1.92 12.25
N PRO A 49 0.32 1.84 13.59
CA PRO A 49 -0.67 2.39 14.53
C PRO A 49 -1.02 3.88 14.34
N PRO A 50 -0.06 4.79 14.04
CA PRO A 50 -0.37 6.19 13.76
C PRO A 50 -1.28 6.41 12.55
N LEU A 51 -1.22 5.53 11.54
CA LEU A 51 -1.90 5.70 10.25
C LEU A 51 -3.08 4.74 10.03
N LYS A 52 -3.29 3.79 10.95
CA LYS A 52 -4.26 2.69 10.83
C LYS A 52 -5.68 3.10 10.45
N ALA A 53 -6.18 4.21 11.00
CA ALA A 53 -7.51 4.76 10.72
C ALA A 53 -7.45 6.13 10.01
N ARG A 54 -6.27 6.49 9.50
CA ARG A 54 -5.91 7.83 9.03
C ARG A 54 -5.29 7.80 7.64
N HIS A 55 -5.87 7.01 6.75
CA HIS A 55 -5.50 6.99 5.35
C HIS A 55 -6.72 6.71 4.45
N ALA A 56 -6.66 7.16 3.21
CA ALA A 56 -7.62 6.83 2.16
C ALA A 56 -6.89 6.63 0.83
N ARG A 57 -7.44 5.79 -0.05
CA ARG A 57 -6.90 5.62 -1.40
C ARG A 57 -7.46 6.71 -2.32
N LEU A 58 -6.59 7.48 -2.95
CA LEU A 58 -6.97 8.52 -3.92
C LEU A 58 -6.92 8.00 -5.37
N GLY A 59 -6.05 7.02 -5.64
CA GLY A 59 -5.87 6.47 -6.97
C GLY A 59 -4.96 5.24 -7.02
N PRO A 60 -4.57 4.80 -8.22
CA PRO A 60 -3.52 3.81 -8.43
C PRO A 60 -2.21 4.24 -7.77
N ALA A 61 -1.75 3.49 -6.77
CA ALA A 61 -0.50 3.75 -6.06
C ALA A 61 -0.41 5.15 -5.39
N VAL A 62 -1.56 5.76 -5.09
CA VAL A 62 -1.67 7.09 -4.44
C VAL A 62 -2.63 7.05 -3.25
N PHE A 63 -2.14 7.46 -2.09
CA PHE A 63 -2.86 7.42 -0.82
C PHE A 63 -2.79 8.76 -0.10
N ALA A 64 -3.93 9.22 0.43
CA ALA A 64 -3.99 10.35 1.35
C ALA A 64 -3.69 9.87 2.77
N LEU A 65 -2.95 10.67 3.54
CA LEU A 65 -2.55 10.38 4.92
C LEU A 65 -2.94 11.55 5.83
N ASP A 66 -3.60 11.25 6.95
CA ASP A 66 -3.81 12.19 8.05
C ASP A 66 -2.67 11.97 9.07
N ALA A 67 -1.57 12.67 8.80
CA ALA A 67 -0.32 12.57 9.54
C ALA A 67 0.11 13.92 10.12
N GLU A 68 -0.82 14.84 10.38
CA GLU A 68 -0.50 16.19 10.91
C GLU A 68 0.27 16.13 12.24
N ALA A 69 -0.06 15.14 13.08
CA ALA A 69 0.61 14.92 14.36
C ALA A 69 1.97 14.20 14.24
N MET A 70 2.39 13.78 13.04
CA MET A 70 3.67 13.09 12.85
C MET A 70 4.79 14.08 12.54
N SER A 71 5.96 13.83 13.11
CA SER A 71 7.16 14.60 12.79
C SER A 71 7.70 14.21 11.41
N ALA A 72 8.38 15.13 10.73
CA ALA A 72 9.02 14.85 9.44
C ALA A 72 9.97 13.61 9.47
N PRO A 73 10.80 13.40 10.51
CA PRO A 73 11.60 12.17 10.62
C PRO A 73 10.76 10.89 10.75
N ALA A 74 9.60 10.95 11.40
CA ALA A 74 8.71 9.79 11.49
C ALA A 74 8.06 9.45 10.14
N LEU A 75 7.69 10.47 9.36
CA LEU A 75 7.22 10.29 7.99
C LEU A 75 8.31 9.75 7.07
N ASP A 76 9.55 10.24 7.19
CA ASP A 76 10.66 9.72 6.41
C ASP A 76 11.01 8.27 6.78
N ALA A 77 10.90 7.90 8.06
CA ALA A 77 11.05 6.51 8.50
C ALA A 77 9.97 5.60 7.89
N VAL A 78 8.72 6.05 7.84
CA VAL A 78 7.62 5.33 7.16
C VAL A 78 7.89 5.19 5.67
N ARG A 79 8.31 6.28 5.01
CA ARG A 79 8.69 6.28 3.59
C ARG A 79 9.80 5.27 3.32
N SER A 80 10.87 5.31 4.12
CA SER A 80 12.05 4.45 3.97
C SER A 80 11.73 2.97 4.23
N ASP A 81 11.00 2.66 5.30
CA ASP A 81 10.56 1.29 5.59
C ASP A 81 9.64 0.76 4.48
N LEU A 82 8.68 1.55 4.00
CA LEU A 82 7.83 1.16 2.87
C LEU A 82 8.63 0.94 1.58
N ALA A 83 9.55 1.86 1.27
CA ALA A 83 10.41 1.78 0.08
C ALA A 83 11.27 0.52 0.08
N SER A 84 11.93 0.21 1.20
CA SER A 84 12.81 -0.96 1.33
C SER A 84 12.09 -2.31 1.19
N ARG A 85 10.77 -2.33 1.35
CA ARG A 85 9.94 -3.54 1.23
C ARG A 85 9.37 -3.75 -0.17
N ILE A 86 9.13 -2.66 -0.90
CA ILE A 86 8.54 -2.71 -2.25
C ILE A 86 9.63 -2.71 -3.33
N PHE A 87 10.73 -1.99 -3.10
CA PHE A 87 11.78 -1.75 -4.08
C PHE A 87 13.16 -2.11 -3.54
N ALA A 88 14.11 -2.26 -4.48
CA ALA A 88 15.53 -2.26 -4.13
C ALA A 88 15.96 -0.88 -3.60
N GLU A 89 17.07 -0.85 -2.86
CA GLU A 89 17.59 0.38 -2.21
C GLU A 89 17.84 1.52 -3.21
N GLU A 90 18.34 1.20 -4.40
CA GLU A 90 18.59 2.14 -5.51
C GLU A 90 17.31 2.80 -6.04
N GLU A 91 16.15 2.18 -5.80
CA GLU A 91 14.85 2.63 -6.28
C GLU A 91 13.97 3.21 -5.16
N ALA A 92 14.52 3.42 -3.96
CA ALA A 92 13.78 3.94 -2.83
C ALA A 92 13.18 5.35 -3.06
N TRP A 93 13.71 6.09 -4.04
CA TRP A 93 13.19 7.39 -4.48
C TRP A 93 11.80 7.33 -5.12
N ARG A 94 11.34 6.14 -5.54
CA ARG A 94 10.01 5.92 -6.13
C ARG A 94 8.88 6.10 -5.12
N VAL A 95 9.17 6.00 -3.82
CA VAL A 95 8.19 6.24 -2.76
C VAL A 95 8.38 7.65 -2.20
N ARG A 96 7.36 8.49 -2.35
CA ARG A 96 7.37 9.89 -1.90
C ARG A 96 6.21 10.17 -0.98
N ILE A 97 6.46 10.89 0.10
CA ILE A 97 5.41 11.46 0.96
C ILE A 97 5.55 12.96 0.88
N GLU A 98 4.55 13.62 0.33
CA GLU A 98 4.55 15.06 0.08
C GLU A 98 3.42 15.71 0.90
N PRO A 99 3.62 16.92 1.46
CA PRO A 99 2.53 17.65 2.10
C PRO A 99 1.47 17.97 1.05
N GLN A 100 0.19 17.81 1.39
CA GLN A 100 -0.88 18.08 0.44
C GLN A 100 -0.97 19.60 0.18
N PRO A 101 -0.86 20.04 -1.08
CA PRO A 101 -1.01 21.45 -1.44
C PRO A 101 -2.46 21.85 -1.17
N GLY A 102 -2.69 22.63 -0.10
CA GLY A 102 -4.01 23.10 0.33
C GLY A 102 -4.30 22.93 1.83
N ALA A 103 -3.60 22.04 2.55
CA ALA A 103 -3.84 21.83 3.99
C ALA A 103 -3.40 23.04 4.87
N HIS A 104 -2.46 23.87 4.39
CA HIS A 104 -1.98 25.07 5.09
C HIS A 104 -1.76 26.32 4.22
N GLN A 105 -2.20 26.34 2.96
CA GLN A 105 -1.98 27.49 2.07
C GLN A 105 -3.23 27.82 1.25
N ALA A 106 -4.14 28.58 1.86
CA ALA A 106 -4.89 29.59 1.13
C ALA A 106 -3.95 30.75 0.76
N ALA A 107 -3.03 30.54 -0.19
CA ALA A 107 -2.30 31.62 -0.87
C ALA A 107 -1.48 31.08 -2.05
N TYR A 108 -2.07 31.19 -3.24
CA TYR A 108 -1.45 31.61 -4.51
C TYR A 108 -0.09 30.99 -4.93
N GLU A 109 -0.12 30.13 -5.94
CA GLU A 109 0.87 30.18 -7.03
C GLU A 109 0.21 29.91 -8.39
N PRO A 110 0.53 30.69 -9.44
CA PRO A 110 -0.12 30.59 -10.74
C PRO A 110 0.45 29.45 -11.58
N TYR A 111 -0.47 28.83 -12.32
CA TYR A 111 -0.31 27.81 -13.35
C TYR A 111 1.00 27.91 -14.19
N ARG A 112 1.75 26.80 -14.25
CA ARG A 112 2.86 26.60 -15.20
C ARG A 112 2.43 25.57 -16.24
N GLU A 113 2.32 25.99 -17.49
CA GLU A 113 1.92 25.14 -18.63
C GLU A 113 2.87 23.94 -18.82
N PRO A 114 2.34 22.75 -19.14
CA PRO A 114 3.16 21.63 -19.56
C PRO A 114 3.64 21.82 -21.01
N GLY A 115 4.96 21.88 -21.18
CA GLY A 115 5.61 21.92 -22.49
C GLY A 115 5.39 20.63 -23.27
N THR A 116 4.83 20.76 -24.47
CA THR A 116 4.75 19.75 -25.51
C THR A 116 6.14 19.37 -26.03
N HIS A 117 6.50 18.10 -25.96
CA HIS A 117 7.54 17.52 -26.80
C HIS A 117 6.97 16.40 -27.68
N GLU A 118 6.81 16.72 -28.96
CA GLU A 118 6.60 15.78 -30.06
C GLU A 118 7.93 15.20 -30.55
N ARG A 119 7.89 13.88 -30.86
CA ARG A 119 8.67 13.12 -31.87
C ARG A 119 10.19 12.94 -31.64
N ALA A 120 10.86 11.85 -32.00
CA ALA A 120 10.54 10.55 -32.61
C ALA A 120 11.84 9.70 -32.57
N ARG A 121 11.74 8.36 -32.59
CA ARG A 121 12.31 7.50 -33.64
C ARG A 121 12.14 6.01 -33.35
N GLU A 122 11.73 5.32 -34.41
CA GLU A 122 11.76 3.87 -34.60
C GLU A 122 13.18 3.31 -34.41
N SER A 123 13.26 2.17 -33.73
CA SER A 123 14.25 1.14 -34.01
C SER A 123 13.56 -0.22 -33.88
N ALA A 124 13.34 -0.86 -35.01
CA ALA A 124 12.97 -2.26 -35.09
C ALA A 124 14.21 -3.12 -34.82
N GLY A 125 14.13 -4.00 -33.82
CA GLY A 125 15.08 -5.08 -33.57
C GLY A 125 14.32 -6.40 -33.42
N PRO A 126 14.87 -7.54 -33.86
CA PRO A 126 14.11 -8.77 -34.04
C PRO A 126 13.80 -9.42 -32.69
N ALA A 127 12.60 -9.99 -32.61
CA ALA A 127 12.17 -10.85 -31.51
C ALA A 127 13.12 -12.06 -31.42
N GLN A 128 13.87 -12.16 -30.32
CA GLN A 128 14.46 -13.42 -29.90
C GLN A 128 13.45 -14.13 -29.01
N GLU A 129 13.02 -15.30 -29.47
CA GLU A 129 12.21 -16.26 -28.75
C GLU A 129 12.95 -16.67 -27.46
N SER A 130 12.46 -16.20 -26.31
CA SER A 130 12.91 -16.62 -24.99
C SER A 130 12.37 -18.02 -24.71
N GLY A 131 13.06 -19.03 -25.25
CA GLY A 131 12.96 -20.39 -24.76
C GLY A 131 13.52 -20.48 -23.34
N GLU A 132 12.90 -21.31 -22.53
CA GLU A 132 13.25 -21.66 -21.14
C GLU A 132 14.65 -22.30 -21.10
N GLY A 133 15.68 -21.47 -21.23
CA GLY A 133 17.09 -21.86 -21.26
C GLY A 133 17.63 -21.99 -19.86
N ASP A 134 18.29 -23.11 -19.59
CA ASP A 134 19.04 -23.36 -18.36
C ASP A 134 20.05 -22.23 -18.12
N VAL A 135 19.80 -21.42 -17.08
CA VAL A 135 20.57 -20.22 -16.71
C VAL A 135 22.08 -20.53 -16.59
N ALA A 136 22.44 -21.77 -16.23
CA ALA A 136 23.83 -22.20 -16.16
C ALA A 136 24.51 -22.20 -17.55
N SER A 137 23.77 -22.54 -18.61
CA SER A 137 24.27 -22.58 -19.98
C SER A 137 24.45 -21.17 -20.57
N GLU A 138 23.55 -20.24 -20.26
CA GLU A 138 23.68 -18.84 -20.68
C GLU A 138 24.85 -18.14 -19.98
N LEU A 139 25.04 -18.39 -18.69
CA LEU A 139 26.19 -17.87 -17.93
C LEU A 139 27.53 -18.42 -18.45
N ALA A 140 27.57 -19.69 -18.87
CA ALA A 140 28.77 -20.28 -19.47
C ALA A 140 29.12 -19.61 -20.80
N ARG A 141 28.12 -19.37 -21.65
CA ARG A 141 28.28 -18.71 -22.95
C ARG A 141 28.71 -17.25 -22.78
N PHE A 142 28.10 -16.52 -21.84
CA PHE A 142 28.47 -15.15 -21.53
C PHE A 142 29.93 -15.04 -21.04
N ARG A 143 30.39 -15.99 -20.21
CA ARG A 143 31.78 -16.04 -19.74
C ARG A 143 32.77 -16.27 -20.89
N GLU A 144 32.38 -17.03 -21.90
CA GLU A 144 33.22 -17.30 -23.07
C GLU A 144 33.33 -16.08 -24.00
N ASP A 145 32.22 -15.37 -24.22
CA ASP A 145 32.20 -14.11 -24.97
C ASP A 145 33.07 -13.03 -24.28
N MET A 146 32.98 -12.92 -22.95
CA MET A 146 33.83 -12.00 -22.19
C MET A 146 35.33 -12.33 -22.29
N ARG A 147 35.70 -13.62 -22.36
CA ARG A 147 37.11 -14.01 -22.59
C ARG A 147 37.56 -13.67 -24.01
N ALA A 148 36.70 -13.85 -25.01
CA ALA A 148 37.01 -13.51 -26.39
C ALA A 148 37.25 -12.00 -26.54
N ILE A 149 36.37 -11.17 -25.96
CA ILE A 149 36.51 -9.71 -25.96
C ILE A 149 37.81 -9.31 -25.25
N ALA A 150 38.09 -9.87 -24.07
CA ALA A 150 39.33 -9.58 -23.34
C ALA A 150 40.60 -9.95 -24.13
N GLY A 151 40.56 -11.04 -24.92
CA GLY A 151 41.67 -11.46 -25.78
C GLY A 151 41.95 -10.49 -26.94
N THR A 152 40.95 -9.73 -27.40
CA THR A 152 41.14 -8.74 -28.47
C THR A 152 41.75 -7.42 -27.98
N LEU A 153 41.83 -7.21 -26.66
CA LEU A 153 42.17 -5.93 -26.04
C LEU A 153 43.61 -5.85 -25.52
N THR A 154 44.42 -6.89 -25.71
CA THR A 154 45.77 -7.05 -25.13
C THR A 154 46.85 -6.08 -25.64
N GLY A 155 46.53 -5.11 -26.50
CA GLY A 155 47.48 -4.12 -27.03
C GLY A 155 47.50 -2.76 -26.31
N HIS A 156 46.53 -2.47 -25.43
CA HIS A 156 46.39 -1.16 -24.78
C HIS A 156 46.60 -1.26 -23.27
N GLU A 157 47.74 -0.79 -22.78
CA GLU A 157 48.14 -0.83 -21.36
C GLU A 157 47.13 -0.09 -20.46
N ALA A 158 46.61 1.05 -20.92
CA ALA A 158 45.54 1.80 -20.23
C ALA A 158 44.21 1.02 -20.14
N LEU A 159 43.93 0.18 -21.14
CA LEU A 159 42.73 -0.66 -21.12
C LEU A 159 42.88 -1.84 -20.17
N ARG A 160 44.10 -2.35 -20.00
CA ARG A 160 44.39 -3.39 -19.01
C ARG A 160 44.14 -2.92 -17.59
N GLU A 161 44.58 -1.71 -17.23
CA GLU A 161 44.30 -1.12 -15.92
C GLU A 161 42.79 -0.93 -15.69
N SER A 162 42.06 -0.48 -16.72
CA SER A 162 40.59 -0.36 -16.64
C SER A 162 39.89 -1.70 -16.46
N VAL A 163 40.37 -2.77 -17.13
CA VAL A 163 39.81 -4.12 -17.00
C VAL A 163 40.15 -4.72 -15.62
N GLU A 164 41.34 -4.46 -15.09
CA GLU A 164 41.72 -4.89 -13.73
C GLU A 164 40.89 -4.17 -12.66
N ARG A 165 40.65 -2.86 -12.81
CA ARG A 165 39.73 -2.11 -11.93
C ARG A 165 38.30 -2.65 -12.00
N PHE A 166 37.78 -2.85 -13.21
CA PHE A 166 36.43 -3.39 -13.41
C PHE A 166 36.28 -4.80 -12.84
N ARG A 167 37.31 -5.64 -12.92
CA ARG A 167 37.33 -6.96 -12.26
C ARG A 167 37.24 -6.83 -10.74
N GLY A 168 38.00 -5.90 -10.15
CA GLY A 168 37.89 -5.59 -8.72
C GLY A 168 36.47 -5.17 -8.32
N GLU A 169 35.85 -4.27 -9.09
CA GLU A 169 34.47 -3.83 -8.85
C GLU A 169 33.45 -4.98 -8.95
N ILE A 170 33.63 -5.89 -9.92
CA ILE A 170 32.78 -7.09 -10.04
C ILE A 170 32.99 -8.05 -8.85
N ASP A 171 34.23 -8.26 -8.41
CA ASP A 171 34.53 -9.15 -7.29
C ASP A 171 33.92 -8.60 -5.99
N GLU A 172 34.04 -7.30 -5.74
CA GLU A 172 33.40 -6.61 -4.61
C GLU A 172 31.87 -6.72 -4.67
N LEU A 173 31.27 -6.55 -5.85
CA LEU A 173 29.82 -6.71 -6.05
C LEU A 173 29.37 -8.15 -5.81
N CYS A 174 30.16 -9.14 -6.24
CA CYS A 174 29.87 -10.57 -6.02
C CYS A 174 29.98 -10.95 -4.54
N GLU A 175 30.94 -10.39 -3.81
CA GLU A 175 31.08 -10.58 -2.36
C GLU A 175 29.88 -9.99 -1.61
N ALA A 176 29.53 -8.74 -1.89
CA ALA A 176 28.36 -8.08 -1.30
C ALA A 176 27.04 -8.82 -1.62
N PHE A 177 26.89 -9.32 -2.86
CA PHE A 177 25.73 -10.12 -3.23
C PHE A 177 25.68 -11.45 -2.47
N SER A 178 26.82 -12.14 -2.33
CA SER A 178 26.91 -13.40 -1.60
C SER A 178 26.57 -13.23 -0.11
N GLU A 179 27.01 -12.13 0.52
CA GLU A 179 26.62 -11.78 1.88
C GLU A 179 25.11 -11.55 2.02
N ARG A 180 24.52 -10.78 1.10
CA ARG A 180 23.06 -10.51 1.10
C ARG A 180 22.24 -11.79 0.92
N VAL A 181 22.66 -12.69 0.03
CA VAL A 181 22.00 -13.99 -0.17
C VAL A 181 22.10 -14.86 1.09
N THR A 182 23.28 -14.90 1.72
CA THR A 182 23.49 -15.65 2.97
C THR A 182 22.62 -15.10 4.10
N HIS A 183 22.54 -13.78 4.24
CA HIS A 183 21.68 -13.12 5.23
C HIS A 183 20.19 -13.40 4.96
N ALA A 184 19.76 -13.34 3.70
CA ALA A 184 18.38 -13.68 3.31
C ALA A 184 18.05 -15.15 3.62
N ALA A 185 18.97 -16.08 3.32
CA ALA A 185 18.79 -17.49 3.63
C ALA A 185 18.61 -17.72 5.15
N HIS A 186 19.42 -17.07 5.98
CA HIS A 186 19.26 -17.14 7.45
C HIS A 186 17.95 -16.50 7.94
N ALA A 187 17.52 -15.38 7.35
CA ALA A 187 16.25 -14.76 7.70
C ALA A 187 15.05 -15.66 7.35
N ILE A 188 15.08 -16.33 6.20
CA ILE A 188 14.08 -17.31 5.78
C ILE A 188 14.08 -18.51 6.73
N GLU A 189 15.24 -19.05 7.07
CA GLU A 189 15.36 -20.17 7.99
C GLU A 189 14.80 -19.82 9.37
N HIS A 190 15.09 -18.62 9.88
CA HIS A 190 14.52 -18.14 11.15
C HIS A 190 13.00 -17.96 11.07
N ALA A 191 12.47 -17.44 9.95
CA ALA A 191 11.03 -17.34 9.74
C ALA A 191 10.36 -18.72 9.69
N ALA A 192 10.96 -19.69 9.01
CA ALA A 192 10.48 -21.06 8.95
C ALA A 192 10.42 -21.70 10.34
N ARG A 193 11.49 -21.58 11.15
CA ARG A 193 11.50 -22.07 12.54
C ARG A 193 10.43 -21.41 13.41
N ARG A 194 10.16 -20.10 13.21
CA ARG A 194 9.08 -19.41 13.93
C ARG A 194 7.70 -19.94 13.54
N VAL A 195 7.48 -20.22 12.25
CA VAL A 195 6.23 -20.81 11.76
C VAL A 195 6.06 -22.23 12.31
N GLU A 196 7.11 -23.06 12.29
CA GLU A 196 7.10 -24.40 12.88
C GLU A 196 6.80 -24.36 14.38
N ALA A 197 7.46 -23.46 15.13
CA ALA A 197 7.21 -23.28 16.56
C ALA A 197 5.77 -22.79 16.82
N SER A 198 5.23 -21.90 15.97
CA SER A 198 3.85 -21.45 16.07
C SER A 198 2.85 -22.55 15.69
N ALA A 199 3.18 -23.39 14.71
CA ALA A 199 2.37 -24.51 14.27
C ALA A 199 2.33 -25.62 15.32
N ALA A 200 3.45 -25.87 16.01
CA ALA A 200 3.52 -26.80 17.14
C ALA A 200 2.68 -26.36 18.35
N MET A 201 2.33 -25.07 18.43
CA MET A 201 1.46 -24.50 19.48
C MET A 201 -0.02 -24.49 19.09
N ILE A 202 -0.36 -24.87 17.85
CA ILE A 202 -1.76 -25.02 17.43
C ILE A 202 -2.31 -26.26 18.13
N PRO A 203 -3.36 -26.15 18.98
CA PRO A 203 -3.98 -27.30 19.59
C PRO A 203 -4.57 -28.20 18.50
N ASP A 204 -4.51 -29.52 18.73
CA ASP A 204 -5.06 -30.60 17.89
C ASP A 204 -6.24 -30.14 17.02
N PRO A 205 -6.27 -30.40 15.69
CA PRO A 205 -7.34 -29.93 14.80
C PRO A 205 -8.75 -30.19 15.35
N ASP A 206 -8.95 -31.30 16.07
CA ASP A 206 -10.21 -31.65 16.76
C ASP A 206 -10.60 -30.65 17.86
N ARG A 207 -9.62 -30.06 18.57
CA ARG A 207 -9.85 -28.99 19.55
C ARG A 207 -10.20 -27.67 18.86
N LEU A 208 -9.66 -27.42 17.67
CA LEU A 208 -9.96 -26.21 16.91
C LEU A 208 -11.40 -26.26 16.36
N GLU A 209 -11.85 -27.41 15.86
CA GLU A 209 -13.26 -27.63 15.50
C GLU A 209 -14.20 -27.50 16.71
N LEU A 210 -13.79 -28.01 17.88
CA LEU A 210 -14.59 -27.90 19.10
C LEU A 210 -14.71 -26.46 19.62
N VAL A 211 -13.68 -25.63 19.43
CA VAL A 211 -13.74 -24.19 19.74
C VAL A 211 -14.59 -23.44 18.72
N LEU A 212 -14.51 -23.77 17.44
CA LEU A 212 -15.32 -23.16 16.39
C LEU A 212 -16.82 -23.46 16.58
N THR A 213 -17.17 -24.73 16.81
CA THR A 213 -18.57 -25.14 17.09
C THR A 213 -19.11 -24.51 18.37
N ARG A 214 -18.30 -24.37 19.42
CA ARG A 214 -18.68 -23.64 20.65
C ARG A 214 -18.89 -22.15 20.39
N ASN A 215 -18.04 -21.52 19.57
CA ASN A 215 -18.21 -20.11 19.22
C ASN A 215 -19.46 -19.89 18.35
N GLU A 216 -19.74 -20.79 17.42
CA GLU A 216 -20.95 -20.75 16.60
C GLU A 216 -22.23 -20.93 17.44
N ALA A 217 -22.22 -21.88 18.39
CA ALA A 217 -23.31 -22.03 19.36
C ALA A 217 -23.49 -20.78 20.23
N SER A 218 -22.39 -20.13 20.63
CA SER A 218 -22.42 -18.91 21.43
C SER A 218 -22.98 -17.73 20.63
N ALA A 219 -22.63 -17.61 19.34
CA ALA A 219 -23.16 -16.60 18.44
C ALA A 219 -24.67 -16.79 18.21
N ALA A 220 -25.14 -18.02 18.02
CA ALA A 220 -26.56 -18.33 17.87
C ALA A 220 -27.40 -17.99 19.13
N ILE A 221 -26.84 -18.20 20.32
CA ILE A 221 -27.47 -17.82 21.59
C ILE A 221 -27.58 -16.29 21.69
N LEU A 222 -26.51 -15.56 21.37
CA LEU A 222 -26.50 -14.09 21.39
C LEU A 222 -27.50 -13.51 20.38
N GLU A 223 -27.53 -14.03 19.16
CA GLU A 223 -28.47 -13.60 18.13
C GLU A 223 -29.92 -13.80 18.58
N ARG A 224 -30.24 -14.95 19.20
CA ARG A 224 -31.58 -15.22 19.75
C ARG A 224 -31.91 -14.27 20.90
N GLY A 225 -30.96 -14.02 21.81
CA GLY A 225 -31.14 -13.10 22.95
C GLY A 225 -31.38 -11.66 22.49
N VAL A 226 -30.65 -11.21 21.47
CA VAL A 226 -30.82 -9.87 20.88
C VAL A 226 -32.18 -9.75 20.19
N ARG A 227 -32.59 -10.74 19.39
CA ARG A 227 -33.93 -10.73 18.77
C ARG A 227 -35.05 -10.71 19.80
N GLN A 228 -34.94 -11.51 20.87
CA GLN A 228 -35.93 -11.53 21.94
C GLN A 228 -35.98 -10.19 22.68
N SER A 229 -34.82 -9.61 22.99
CA SER A 229 -34.74 -8.30 23.65
C SER A 229 -35.36 -7.20 22.80
N LEU A 230 -35.08 -7.19 21.49
CA LEU A 230 -35.67 -6.25 20.54
C LEU A 230 -37.19 -6.42 20.46
N SER A 231 -37.68 -7.67 20.40
CA SER A 231 -39.12 -7.96 20.38
C SER A 231 -39.82 -7.47 21.64
N LEU A 232 -39.21 -7.65 22.81
CA LEU A 232 -39.77 -7.15 24.08
C LEU A 232 -39.78 -5.64 24.14
N LEU A 233 -38.73 -4.97 23.62
CA LEU A 233 -38.68 -3.51 23.53
C LEU A 233 -39.77 -2.98 22.59
N LEU A 234 -39.97 -3.60 21.43
CA LEU A 234 -41.05 -3.22 20.51
C LEU A 234 -42.43 -3.40 21.15
N GLN A 235 -42.66 -4.54 21.81
CA GLN A 235 -43.92 -4.79 22.51
C GLN A 235 -44.16 -3.81 23.66
N ALA A 236 -43.10 -3.42 24.38
CA ALA A 236 -43.18 -2.39 25.42
C ALA A 236 -43.53 -1.02 24.84
N VAL A 237 -42.93 -0.63 23.71
CA VAL A 237 -43.23 0.62 22.99
C VAL A 237 -44.67 0.63 22.48
N GLU A 238 -45.15 -0.47 21.89
CA GLU A 238 -46.55 -0.64 21.48
C GLU A 238 -47.51 -0.50 22.66
N THR A 239 -47.23 -1.17 23.78
CA THR A 239 -48.04 -1.06 25.01
C THR A 239 -48.04 0.36 25.56
N MET A 240 -46.91 1.08 25.49
CA MET A 240 -46.82 2.50 25.90
C MET A 240 -47.59 3.44 24.96
N ALA A 241 -47.60 3.14 23.66
CA ALA A 241 -48.38 3.86 22.65
C ALA A 241 -49.89 3.67 22.86
N GLU A 242 -50.34 2.43 23.10
CA GLU A 242 -51.75 2.10 23.38
C GLU A 242 -52.26 2.75 24.67
N LYS A 243 -51.42 2.82 25.70
CA LYS A 243 -51.77 3.45 27.00
C LYS A 243 -51.69 4.98 26.99
N GLY A 244 -51.39 5.60 25.85
CA GLY A 244 -51.33 7.06 25.72
C GLY A 244 -50.18 7.73 26.48
N ALA A 245 -49.11 6.98 26.81
CA ALA A 245 -47.94 7.49 27.54
C ALA A 245 -46.92 8.20 26.62
N LEU A 246 -47.10 8.12 25.30
CA LEU A 246 -46.29 8.88 24.34
C LEU A 246 -46.97 10.25 24.10
N PRO A 247 -46.25 11.38 24.28
CA PRO A 247 -46.81 12.70 24.06
C PRO A 247 -47.25 12.83 22.60
N ARG A 248 -48.56 13.02 22.38
CA ARG A 248 -49.10 13.37 21.06
C ARG A 248 -48.39 14.63 20.58
N ARG A 249 -47.68 14.51 19.46
CA ARG A 249 -47.01 15.61 18.75
C ARG A 249 -48.00 16.58 18.07
N ASP A 250 -49.22 16.69 18.59
CA ASP A 250 -50.23 17.65 18.16
C ASP A 250 -50.14 18.90 19.04
N ARG A 251 -49.19 19.80 18.73
CA ARG A 251 -49.22 21.23 19.13
C ARG A 251 -48.06 22.08 18.55
N LEU A 252 -47.56 21.75 17.36
CA LEU A 252 -46.66 22.64 16.60
C LEU A 252 -47.31 23.07 15.27
N SER A 253 -48.56 23.52 15.34
CA SER A 253 -49.22 24.26 14.27
C SER A 253 -50.21 25.24 14.89
N GLY A 254 -49.83 26.51 14.94
CA GLY A 254 -50.70 27.62 15.33
C GLY A 254 -49.90 28.92 15.46
N PRO A 255 -50.35 30.05 14.89
CA PRO A 255 -49.50 31.11 14.34
C PRO A 255 -49.34 32.31 15.29
N ASP A 256 -48.11 32.81 15.43
CA ASP A 256 -47.81 34.13 16.02
C ASP A 256 -47.49 35.15 14.90
N GLU A 257 -48.31 35.17 13.84
CA GLU A 257 -48.53 36.35 13.01
C GLU A 257 -49.79 37.06 13.53
N GLU A 258 -49.64 37.92 14.54
CA GLU A 258 -50.48 39.09 14.83
C GLU A 258 -50.31 39.49 16.31
N ARG A 259 -49.39 40.44 16.59
CA ARG A 259 -49.61 41.57 17.51
C ARG A 259 -48.34 42.40 17.71
N ARG A 260 -48.52 43.72 17.55
CA ARG A 260 -47.66 44.87 17.95
C ARG A 260 -46.73 45.37 16.85
N ALA A 261 -47.25 45.90 15.75
CA ALA A 261 -47.58 47.33 15.62
C ALA A 261 -48.34 47.95 16.80
N GLY A 262 -47.71 48.97 17.41
CA GLY A 262 -48.20 49.77 18.53
C GLY A 262 -47.04 50.47 19.20
#